data_AF-A0A2V7KX63-F1
#
_entry.id   AF-A0A2V7KX63-F1
#
_cell.length_a   1.000
_cell.length_b   1.000
_cell.length_c   1.000
_cell.angle_alpha   90.00
_cell.angle_beta   90.00
_cell.angle_gamma   90.00
#
_symmetry.space_group_name_H-M   'P 1'
#
loop_
_entity.id
_entity.type
_entity.pdbx_description
1 polymer ?
#
loop_
_entity_poly.entity_id
_entity_poly.type
_entity_poly.pdbx_seq_one_letter_code
_entity_poly.pdbx_strand_id
1 'polypeptide(L)'
;MLSAFTLVRNAVKIDFPIVPAIRSVLEVCDEVVVNVGKSDDETRDLVASVNDPRVRILDAVWDFSIGNRMISAETQRAMDACRGSWGIYIQADEVLHERGAQMLKEKVAEWDRDERVEGLLVKYLHFYGGFDCIATNRRWYRREVRCIRLGGGRDIRPYHGAQGFRVGPGERKIRARPTDAEMFHYGWARPAQAIKEKRTISQTIYPWAKERLEKELQADNHLEWIPLLQPFTGTHPRAAAEWIAPRAHDPDRVVGPREFKLEHVRLYISDWIERLTGARLFEYRNYDVV
;
A
#
# COMPACT_ATOMS: atom_id res chain seq x y z
N MET A 1 -1.74 16.69 16.55
CA MET A 1 -1.03 15.41 16.66
C MET A 1 -1.31 14.60 15.41
N LEU A 2 -0.27 14.08 14.79
CA LEU A 2 -0.32 13.26 13.58
C LEU A 2 0.08 11.82 13.94
N SER A 3 -0.86 10.89 13.84
CA SER A 3 -0.59 9.46 14.01
C SER A 3 -0.22 8.83 12.67
N ALA A 4 0.40 7.67 12.71
CA ALA A 4 0.35 6.71 11.60
C ALA A 4 -0.19 5.37 12.09
N PHE A 5 -0.72 4.58 11.16
CA PHE A 5 -1.18 3.23 11.47
C PHE A 5 -0.94 2.27 10.31
N THR A 6 -0.68 1.03 10.68
CA THR A 6 -0.44 -0.08 9.75
C THR A 6 -0.85 -1.40 10.39
N LEU A 7 -0.87 -2.45 9.59
CA LEU A 7 -1.13 -3.82 10.02
C LEU A 7 -0.20 -4.78 9.30
N VAL A 8 0.15 -5.87 9.97
CA VAL A 8 1.10 -6.84 9.43
C VAL A 8 0.91 -8.22 10.02
N ARG A 9 1.14 -9.24 9.18
CA ARG A 9 1.22 -10.65 9.56
C ARG A 9 2.22 -11.33 8.62
N ASN A 10 3.04 -12.23 9.16
CA ASN A 10 3.98 -13.07 8.40
C ASN A 10 4.96 -12.26 7.53
N ALA A 11 5.41 -11.09 8.00
CA ALA A 11 6.31 -10.18 7.29
C ALA A 11 7.69 -10.76 7.01
N VAL A 12 8.18 -11.69 7.83
CA VAL A 12 9.48 -12.32 7.58
C VAL A 12 9.36 -13.27 6.40
N LYS A 13 8.37 -14.16 6.44
CA LYS A 13 8.06 -15.13 5.37
C LYS A 13 7.82 -14.47 4.02
N ILE A 14 6.89 -13.52 3.98
CA ILE A 14 6.58 -12.80 2.72
C ILE A 14 7.50 -11.61 2.47
N ASP A 15 8.56 -11.45 3.24
CA ASP A 15 9.58 -10.43 3.07
C ASP A 15 8.99 -9.02 2.89
N PHE A 16 8.11 -8.60 3.79
CA PHE A 16 7.54 -7.26 3.77
C PHE A 16 8.55 -6.23 4.32
N PRO A 17 8.69 -5.06 3.68
CA PRO A 17 9.48 -3.93 4.18
C PRO A 17 8.81 -3.23 5.37
N ILE A 18 8.30 -3.97 6.37
CA ILE A 18 7.54 -3.39 7.49
C ILE A 18 8.38 -2.44 8.35
N VAL A 19 9.67 -2.74 8.58
CA VAL A 19 10.57 -1.83 9.30
C VAL A 19 10.79 -0.53 8.50
N PRO A 20 11.15 -0.56 7.21
CA PRO A 20 11.14 0.62 6.35
C PRO A 20 9.81 1.40 6.34
N ALA A 21 8.67 0.70 6.28
CA ALA A 21 7.34 1.30 6.29
C ALA A 21 7.12 2.13 7.56
N ILE A 22 7.34 1.53 8.73
CA ILE A 22 7.23 2.20 10.03
C ILE A 22 8.21 3.37 10.13
N ARG A 23 9.48 3.17 9.76
CA ARG A 23 10.50 4.23 9.80
C ARG A 23 10.13 5.42 8.91
N SER A 24 9.56 5.17 7.73
CA SER A 24 9.20 6.24 6.79
C SER A 24 8.13 7.20 7.34
N VAL A 25 7.18 6.70 8.12
CA VAL A 25 6.16 7.54 8.77
C VAL A 25 6.62 8.13 10.10
N LEU A 26 7.55 7.46 10.81
CA LEU A 26 8.17 7.98 12.04
C LEU A 26 8.95 9.28 11.82
N GLU A 27 9.37 9.59 10.59
CA GLU A 27 10.01 10.87 10.23
C GLU A 27 9.11 12.08 10.58
N VAL A 28 7.79 11.91 10.57
CA VAL A 28 6.84 13.04 10.75
C VAL A 28 5.77 12.83 11.81
N CYS A 29 5.44 11.57 12.13
CA CYS A 29 4.37 11.22 13.06
C CYS A 29 4.81 11.26 14.53
N ASP A 30 3.85 11.60 15.39
CA ASP A 30 3.99 11.64 16.84
C ASP A 30 3.84 10.24 17.47
N GLU A 31 3.11 9.34 16.79
CA GLU A 31 2.99 7.92 17.14
C GLU A 31 2.79 7.06 15.89
N VAL A 32 3.10 5.77 15.99
CA VAL A 32 2.76 4.76 14.98
C VAL A 32 2.09 3.57 15.64
N VAL A 33 0.84 3.30 15.27
CA VAL A 33 0.10 2.12 15.75
C VAL A 33 0.26 0.97 14.77
N VAL A 34 0.79 -0.15 15.24
CA VAL A 34 1.05 -1.34 14.41
C VAL A 34 0.18 -2.49 14.90
N ASN A 35 -0.83 -2.88 14.13
CA ASN A 35 -1.64 -4.07 14.41
C ASN A 35 -0.94 -5.33 13.89
N VAL A 36 -0.32 -6.08 14.79
CA VAL A 36 0.40 -7.31 14.49
C VAL A 36 -0.52 -8.50 14.69
N GLY A 37 -0.88 -9.15 13.58
CA GLY A 37 -1.58 -10.42 13.61
C GLY A 37 -0.67 -11.54 14.11
N LYS A 38 -1.21 -12.46 14.92
CA LYS A 38 -0.52 -13.66 15.43
C LYS A 38 0.16 -14.41 14.28
N SER A 39 1.46 -14.20 14.10
CA SER A 39 2.19 -14.72 12.94
C SER A 39 2.81 -16.08 13.23
N ASP A 40 3.17 -16.79 12.17
CA ASP A 40 3.84 -18.09 12.23
C ASP A 40 5.37 -17.94 12.02
N ASP A 41 5.88 -16.72 12.21
CA ASP A 41 7.26 -16.28 12.07
C ASP A 41 7.54 -15.15 13.10
N GLU A 42 8.74 -14.59 13.06
CA GLU A 42 9.25 -13.57 13.97
C GLU A 42 8.73 -12.15 13.66
N THR A 43 7.60 -11.99 12.95
CA THR A 43 7.04 -10.67 12.57
C THR A 43 6.91 -9.72 13.77
N ARG A 44 6.45 -10.24 14.91
CA ARG A 44 6.25 -9.43 16.11
C ARG A 44 7.56 -8.90 16.67
N ASP A 45 8.60 -9.73 16.69
CA ASP A 45 9.93 -9.34 17.15
C ASP A 45 10.59 -8.39 16.16
N LEU A 46 10.38 -8.61 14.85
CA LEU A 46 10.82 -7.68 13.80
C LEU A 46 10.20 -6.29 13.98
N VAL A 47 8.90 -6.18 14.27
CA VAL A 47 8.25 -4.88 14.56
C VAL A 47 8.81 -4.27 15.84
N ALA A 48 8.99 -5.07 16.90
CA ALA A 48 9.56 -4.58 18.16
C ALA A 48 11.01 -4.09 18.01
N SER A 49 11.78 -4.66 17.07
CA SER A 49 13.16 -4.26 16.78
C SER A 49 13.32 -2.82 16.28
N VAL A 50 12.23 -2.17 15.85
CA VAL A 50 12.23 -0.74 15.52
C VAL A 50 12.69 0.09 16.72
N ASN A 51 12.38 -0.37 17.95
CA ASN A 51 12.88 0.18 19.21
C ASN A 51 12.71 1.71 19.34
N ASP A 52 11.55 2.23 18.94
CA ASP A 52 11.18 3.63 19.07
C ASP A 52 9.95 3.73 20.01
N PRO A 53 9.99 4.56 21.07
CA PRO A 53 8.88 4.66 22.04
C PRO A 53 7.58 5.19 21.45
N ARG A 54 7.61 5.79 20.25
CA ARG A 54 6.42 6.24 19.51
C ARG A 54 5.68 5.08 18.83
N VAL A 55 6.31 3.91 18.70
CA VAL A 55 5.70 2.72 18.09
C VAL A 55 4.90 1.96 19.15
N ARG A 56 3.59 1.83 18.91
CA ARG A 56 2.66 1.09 19.77
C ARG A 56 2.18 -0.14 19.03
N ILE A 57 2.51 -1.31 19.56
CA ILE A 57 2.12 -2.59 18.97
C ILE A 57 0.79 -3.05 19.58
N LEU A 58 -0.14 -3.44 18.72
CA LEU A 58 -1.36 -4.15 19.10
C LEU A 58 -1.18 -5.61 18.68
N ASP A 59 -1.22 -6.52 19.62
CA ASP A 59 -1.21 -7.95 19.35
C ASP A 59 -2.64 -8.45 19.10
N ALA A 60 -2.91 -9.04 17.94
CA ALA A 60 -4.26 -9.47 17.54
C ALA A 60 -4.26 -10.88 16.94
N VAL A 61 -5.37 -11.60 17.12
CA VAL A 61 -5.65 -12.82 16.36
C VAL A 61 -6.66 -12.47 15.28
N TRP A 62 -6.23 -12.49 14.02
CA TRP A 62 -7.08 -12.08 12.90
C TRP A 62 -8.10 -13.17 12.57
N ASP A 63 -9.35 -12.76 12.40
CA ASP A 63 -10.42 -13.65 11.97
C ASP A 63 -10.43 -13.78 10.44
N PHE A 64 -10.01 -14.94 9.94
CA PHE A 64 -10.01 -15.22 8.50
C PHE A 64 -11.39 -15.62 7.96
N SER A 65 -12.36 -15.92 8.84
CA SER A 65 -13.71 -16.35 8.42
C SER A 65 -14.49 -15.23 7.72
N ILE A 66 -14.16 -13.96 8.01
CA ILE A 66 -14.78 -12.78 7.39
C ILE A 66 -14.16 -12.40 6.03
N GLY A 67 -13.26 -13.23 5.50
CA GLY A 67 -12.74 -13.15 4.13
C GLY A 67 -12.12 -11.80 3.77
N ASN A 68 -12.57 -11.20 2.67
CA ASN A 68 -12.00 -9.95 2.12
C ASN A 68 -12.15 -8.72 3.05
N ARG A 69 -13.01 -8.80 4.08
CA ARG A 69 -13.19 -7.73 5.07
C ARG A 69 -12.16 -7.77 6.19
N MET A 70 -11.42 -8.87 6.35
CA MET A 70 -10.43 -9.03 7.42
C MET A 70 -9.42 -7.88 7.43
N ILE A 71 -8.81 -7.57 6.28
CA ILE A 71 -7.82 -6.48 6.20
C ILE A 71 -8.47 -5.13 6.55
N SER A 72 -9.70 -4.86 6.10
CA SER A 72 -10.41 -3.63 6.48
C SER A 72 -10.71 -3.57 7.99
N ALA A 73 -11.14 -4.68 8.60
CA ALA A 73 -11.42 -4.75 10.03
C ALA A 73 -10.16 -4.55 10.88
N GLU A 74 -9.05 -5.17 10.50
CA GLU A 74 -7.78 -5.04 11.22
C GLU A 74 -7.11 -3.68 10.96
N THR A 75 -7.37 -3.05 9.79
CA THR A 75 -7.01 -1.64 9.56
C THR A 75 -7.81 -0.73 10.47
N GLN A 76 -9.12 -0.95 10.58
CA GLN A 76 -10.01 -0.17 11.46
C GLN A 76 -9.54 -0.27 12.92
N ARG A 77 -9.18 -1.47 13.39
CA ARG A 77 -8.61 -1.67 14.73
C ARG A 77 -7.37 -0.79 14.98
N ALA A 78 -6.44 -0.74 14.02
CA ALA A 78 -5.23 0.08 14.14
C ALA A 78 -5.57 1.58 14.12
N MET A 79 -6.51 1.97 13.24
CA MET A 79 -6.98 3.35 13.11
C MET A 79 -7.68 3.84 14.39
N ASP A 80 -8.55 3.03 14.98
CA ASP A 80 -9.31 3.36 16.21
C ASP A 80 -8.40 3.54 17.43
N ALA A 81 -7.21 2.93 17.42
CA ALA A 81 -6.23 3.04 18.51
C ALA A 81 -5.31 4.27 18.38
N CYS A 82 -5.40 5.02 17.28
CA CYS A 82 -4.69 6.28 17.09
C CYS A 82 -5.28 7.39 17.96
N ARG A 83 -4.42 8.29 18.43
CA ARG A 83 -4.75 9.43 19.31
C ARG A 83 -4.71 10.77 18.57
N GLY A 84 -4.12 10.81 17.38
CA GLY A 84 -4.02 12.00 16.55
C GLY A 84 -5.36 12.44 15.97
N SER A 85 -5.41 13.70 15.50
CA SER A 85 -6.53 14.23 14.72
C SER A 85 -6.43 13.90 13.23
N TRP A 86 -5.24 13.46 12.81
CA TRP A 86 -4.93 12.95 11.47
C TRP A 86 -4.11 11.68 11.59
N GLY A 87 -4.23 10.82 10.57
CA GLY A 87 -3.59 9.52 10.50
C GLY A 87 -3.00 9.28 9.12
N ILE A 88 -1.72 8.91 9.03
CA ILE A 88 -1.13 8.35 7.82
C ILE A 88 -1.33 6.84 7.84
N TYR A 89 -2.06 6.31 6.87
CA TYR A 89 -2.15 4.88 6.62
C TYR A 89 -1.06 4.43 5.66
N ILE A 90 -0.35 3.36 6.02
CA ILE A 90 0.67 2.73 5.18
C ILE A 90 0.53 1.21 5.26
N GLN A 91 0.60 0.51 4.13
CA GLN A 91 0.58 -0.96 4.09
C GLN A 91 1.98 -1.54 4.33
N ALA A 92 2.06 -2.81 4.74
CA ALA A 92 3.34 -3.44 5.09
C ALA A 92 4.32 -3.59 3.91
N ASP A 93 3.83 -3.53 2.66
CA ASP A 93 4.63 -3.48 1.43
C ASP A 93 4.81 -2.08 0.83
N GLU A 94 4.53 -1.04 1.60
CA GLU A 94 4.66 0.35 1.18
C GLU A 94 5.72 1.09 2.01
N VAL A 95 6.41 2.05 1.38
CA VAL A 95 7.33 2.96 2.05
C VAL A 95 7.07 4.37 1.53
N LEU A 96 6.82 5.30 2.45
CA LEU A 96 6.57 6.70 2.11
C LEU A 96 7.90 7.39 1.82
N HIS A 97 8.01 8.14 0.72
CA HIS A 97 9.21 8.90 0.45
C HIS A 97 9.38 10.02 1.49
N GLU A 98 10.59 10.27 1.98
CA GLU A 98 10.85 11.23 3.06
C GLU A 98 10.32 12.65 2.74
N ARG A 99 10.50 13.11 1.51
CA ARG A 99 9.92 14.39 1.02
C ARG A 99 8.40 14.38 1.05
N GLY A 100 7.78 13.25 0.72
CA GLY A 100 6.34 13.05 0.78
C GLY A 100 5.82 13.06 2.21
N ALA A 101 6.52 12.42 3.13
CA ALA A 101 6.18 12.45 4.56
C ALA A 101 6.15 13.89 5.09
N GLN A 102 7.21 14.66 4.82
CA GLN A 102 7.29 16.07 5.23
C GLN A 102 6.18 16.92 4.61
N MET A 103 5.91 16.73 3.31
CA MET A 103 4.82 17.42 2.62
C MET A 103 3.44 17.10 3.23
N LEU A 104 3.17 15.85 3.59
CA LEU A 104 1.91 15.49 4.24
C LEU A 104 1.77 16.19 5.60
N LYS A 105 2.84 16.26 6.41
CA LYS A 105 2.83 16.98 7.69
C LYS A 105 2.48 18.46 7.51
N GLU A 106 3.09 19.10 6.52
CA GLU A 106 2.85 20.51 6.18
C GLU A 106 1.41 20.74 5.69
N LYS A 107 0.92 19.88 4.80
CA LYS A 107 -0.46 19.98 4.27
C LYS A 107 -1.53 19.65 5.29
N VAL A 108 -1.26 18.75 6.23
CA VAL A 108 -2.11 18.56 7.40
C VAL A 108 -2.22 19.86 8.19
N ALA A 109 -1.11 20.52 8.51
CA ALA A 109 -1.13 21.78 9.26
C ALA A 109 -1.85 22.91 8.50
N GLU A 110 -1.65 22.99 7.17
CA GLU A 110 -2.31 23.99 6.30
C GLU A 110 -3.83 23.80 6.24
N TRP A 111 -4.30 22.55 6.13
CA TRP A 111 -5.72 22.25 5.89
C TRP A 111 -6.47 21.76 7.12
N ASP A 112 -5.84 21.73 8.29
CA ASP A 112 -6.45 21.23 9.52
C ASP A 112 -7.76 21.95 9.90
N ARG A 113 -7.91 23.22 9.54
CA ARG A 113 -9.13 23.99 9.80
C ARG A 113 -10.16 23.98 8.66
N ASP A 114 -9.84 23.41 7.51
CA ASP A 114 -10.79 23.28 6.40
C ASP A 114 -11.60 21.98 6.55
N GLU A 115 -12.86 22.12 7.00
CA GLU A 115 -13.74 20.98 7.26
C GLU A 115 -14.17 20.23 5.99
N ARG A 116 -13.99 20.84 4.81
CA ARG A 116 -14.29 20.19 3.52
C ARG A 116 -13.27 19.11 3.18
N VAL A 117 -12.06 19.21 3.74
CA VAL A 117 -10.95 18.28 3.50
C VAL A 117 -10.99 17.16 4.53
N GLU A 118 -11.21 15.93 4.06
CA GLU A 118 -11.28 14.72 4.90
C GLU A 118 -10.01 13.87 4.79
N GLY A 119 -9.23 14.04 3.72
CA GLY A 119 -7.95 13.38 3.52
C GLY A 119 -7.07 14.03 2.46
N LEU A 120 -5.87 13.47 2.29
CA LEU A 120 -4.84 13.89 1.36
C LEU A 120 -4.51 12.73 0.42
N LEU A 121 -4.47 13.02 -0.88
CA LEU A 121 -4.07 12.07 -1.90
C LEU A 121 -2.55 11.97 -1.98
N VAL A 122 -2.08 10.74 -2.10
CA VAL A 122 -0.68 10.39 -2.27
C VAL A 122 -0.52 9.67 -3.61
N LYS A 123 0.52 10.01 -4.36
CA LYS A 123 0.87 9.36 -5.62
C LYS A 123 1.51 8.00 -5.36
N TYR A 124 1.32 7.06 -6.26
CA TYR A 124 1.79 5.69 -6.14
C TYR A 124 2.79 5.33 -7.23
N LEU A 125 3.91 4.74 -6.80
CA LEU A 125 4.86 4.05 -7.66
C LEU A 125 4.79 2.55 -7.35
N HIS A 126 4.24 1.78 -8.28
CA HIS A 126 4.06 0.33 -8.12
C HIS A 126 5.21 -0.42 -8.75
N PHE A 127 6.11 -0.96 -7.92
CA PHE A 127 7.26 -1.71 -8.40
C PHE A 127 6.88 -3.14 -8.77
N TYR A 128 7.41 -3.61 -9.91
CA TYR A 128 7.03 -4.88 -10.52
C TYR A 128 8.23 -5.60 -11.12
N GLY A 129 8.48 -6.83 -10.68
CA GLY A 129 9.60 -7.65 -11.18
C GLY A 129 10.98 -7.19 -10.72
N GLY A 130 11.06 -6.15 -9.90
CA GLY A 130 12.31 -5.59 -9.41
C GLY A 130 12.11 -4.20 -8.83
N PHE A 131 13.22 -3.60 -8.41
CA PHE A 131 13.24 -2.25 -7.84
C PHE A 131 13.49 -1.17 -8.91
N ASP A 132 13.80 -1.56 -10.14
CA ASP A 132 14.11 -0.69 -11.28
C ASP A 132 12.98 -0.61 -12.31
N CYS A 133 11.81 -1.18 -12.01
CA CYS A 133 10.70 -1.29 -12.95
C CYS A 133 9.37 -1.00 -12.25
N ILE A 134 8.56 -0.14 -12.85
CA ILE A 134 7.24 0.26 -12.35
C ILE A 134 6.12 -0.10 -13.33
N ALA A 135 4.96 -0.45 -12.78
CA ALA A 135 3.74 -0.70 -13.52
C ALA A 135 2.89 0.57 -13.59
N THR A 136 2.60 1.05 -14.81
CA THR A 136 1.95 2.37 -14.99
C THR A 136 0.59 2.33 -15.67
N ASN A 137 0.18 1.18 -16.21
CA ASN A 137 -1.13 1.04 -16.86
C ASN A 137 -2.29 1.29 -15.88
N ARG A 138 -3.47 1.62 -16.43
CA ARG A 138 -4.65 2.01 -15.62
C ARG A 138 -5.22 0.93 -14.68
N ARG A 139 -4.73 -0.31 -14.68
CA ARG A 139 -5.08 -1.32 -13.65
C ARG A 139 -4.45 -0.97 -12.30
N TRP A 140 -3.39 -0.15 -12.31
CA TRP A 140 -2.68 0.35 -11.16
C TRP A 140 -3.13 1.77 -10.84
N TYR A 141 -3.61 1.98 -9.63
CA TYR A 141 -4.08 3.30 -9.20
C TYR A 141 -2.87 4.20 -8.99
N ARG A 142 -2.81 5.35 -9.67
CA ARG A 142 -1.67 6.28 -9.50
C ARG A 142 -1.79 7.15 -8.26
N ARG A 143 -2.96 7.20 -7.63
CA ARG A 143 -3.24 8.04 -6.45
C ARG A 143 -4.29 7.39 -5.56
N GLU A 144 -4.11 7.53 -4.25
CA GLU A 144 -5.11 7.12 -3.26
C GLU A 144 -5.00 7.95 -1.99
N VAL A 145 -6.07 7.98 -1.18
CA VAL A 145 -6.09 8.76 0.06
C VAL A 145 -5.36 8.00 1.16
N ARG A 146 -4.24 8.58 1.62
CA ARG A 146 -3.34 7.93 2.60
C ARG A 146 -3.07 8.73 3.85
N CYS A 147 -3.39 10.01 3.86
CA CYS A 147 -3.49 10.77 5.11
C CYS A 147 -4.95 11.16 5.29
N ILE A 148 -5.56 10.79 6.41
CA ILE A 148 -6.98 11.02 6.67
C ILE A 148 -7.17 11.71 8.01
N ARG A 149 -8.28 12.43 8.15
CA ARG A 149 -8.71 12.88 9.47
C ARG A 149 -9.11 11.68 10.32
N LEU A 150 -8.79 11.77 11.60
CA LEU A 150 -9.21 10.83 12.63
C LEU A 150 -10.21 11.54 13.55
N GLY A 151 -11.32 10.87 13.85
CA GLY A 151 -12.33 11.38 14.78
C GLY A 151 -13.17 12.56 14.26
N GLY A 152 -13.78 13.30 15.20
CA GLY A 152 -14.64 14.45 14.90
C GLY A 152 -15.99 14.10 14.23
N GLY A 153 -16.54 12.92 14.50
CA GLY A 153 -17.81 12.45 13.93
C GLY A 153 -17.76 12.10 12.44
N ARG A 154 -16.59 12.23 11.81
CA ARG A 154 -16.34 11.88 10.41
C ARG A 154 -16.11 10.37 10.37
N ASP A 155 -17.19 9.63 10.17
CA ASP A 155 -17.25 8.17 10.11
C ASP A 155 -16.46 7.59 8.92
N ILE A 156 -15.15 7.82 8.89
CA ILE A 156 -14.21 7.36 7.87
C ILE A 156 -13.86 5.90 8.16
N ARG A 157 -14.00 5.03 7.16
CA ARG A 157 -13.84 3.57 7.27
C ARG A 157 -12.95 3.02 6.16
N PRO A 158 -12.10 2.03 6.44
CA PRO A 158 -11.31 1.33 5.41
C PRO A 158 -12.21 0.61 4.41
N TYR A 159 -11.87 0.73 3.12
CA TYR A 159 -12.65 0.21 2.01
C TYR A 159 -11.79 -0.67 1.10
N HIS A 160 -12.36 -1.78 0.61
CA HIS A 160 -11.68 -2.79 -0.23
C HIS A 160 -10.30 -3.23 0.30
N GLY A 161 -10.25 -3.83 1.49
CA GLY A 161 -8.99 -4.26 2.09
C GLY A 161 -8.07 -3.08 2.40
N ALA A 162 -8.67 -1.96 2.80
CA ALA A 162 -8.01 -0.68 3.02
C ALA A 162 -7.20 -0.16 1.82
N GLN A 163 -7.58 -0.54 0.59
CA GLN A 163 -7.05 0.13 -0.59
C GLN A 163 -7.32 1.64 -0.49
N GLY A 164 -8.47 2.07 0.03
CA GLY A 164 -8.72 3.46 0.35
C GLY A 164 -9.76 3.58 1.47
N PHE A 165 -10.41 4.73 1.57
CA PHE A 165 -11.37 5.02 2.64
C PHE A 165 -12.72 5.53 2.10
N ARG A 166 -13.79 5.29 2.86
CA ARG A 166 -15.15 5.80 2.59
C ARG A 166 -15.73 6.43 3.85
N VAL A 167 -16.76 7.25 3.67
CA VAL A 167 -17.37 8.02 4.75
C VAL A 167 -18.83 7.61 4.94
N GLY A 168 -19.18 7.30 6.18
CA GLY A 168 -20.55 7.02 6.60
C GLY A 168 -21.02 5.60 6.27
N PRO A 169 -22.23 5.22 6.73
CA PRO A 169 -22.85 3.94 6.42
C PRO A 169 -23.20 3.78 4.93
N GLY A 170 -23.37 4.89 4.20
CA GLY A 170 -23.60 4.87 2.75
C GLY A 170 -22.32 4.77 1.89
N GLU A 171 -21.16 4.58 2.51
CA GLU A 171 -19.86 4.45 1.83
C GLU A 171 -19.58 5.57 0.81
N ARG A 172 -19.87 6.82 1.17
CA ARG A 172 -19.60 7.98 0.31
C ARG A 172 -18.10 8.10 0.06
N LYS A 173 -17.71 8.49 -1.16
CA LYS A 173 -16.31 8.81 -1.48
C LYS A 173 -15.78 9.86 -0.52
N ILE A 174 -14.57 9.62 -0.01
CA ILE A 174 -13.88 10.59 0.85
C ILE A 174 -13.48 11.83 0.05
N ARG A 175 -13.65 13.02 0.63
CA ARG A 175 -13.20 14.28 0.01
C ARG A 175 -11.74 14.52 0.32
N ALA A 176 -10.91 14.60 -0.71
CA ALA A 176 -9.47 14.69 -0.53
C ALA A 176 -8.81 15.73 -1.41
N ARG A 177 -7.72 16.32 -0.89
CA ARG A 177 -6.88 17.24 -1.65
C ARG A 177 -5.67 16.56 -2.27
N PRO A 178 -5.27 16.93 -3.50
CA PRO A 178 -4.08 16.40 -4.12
C PRO A 178 -2.82 16.91 -3.42
N THR A 179 -1.84 16.03 -3.28
CA THR A 179 -0.46 16.39 -2.93
C THR A 179 0.51 15.78 -3.93
N ASP A 180 1.76 16.19 -3.86
CA ASP A 180 2.87 15.58 -4.61
C ASP A 180 3.63 14.55 -3.77
N ALA A 181 3.11 14.12 -2.62
CA ALA A 181 3.70 13.05 -1.82
C ALA A 181 3.65 11.73 -2.60
N GLU A 182 4.71 10.93 -2.47
CA GLU A 182 4.90 9.68 -3.21
C GLU A 182 5.05 8.50 -2.27
N MET A 183 4.23 7.47 -2.51
CA MET A 183 4.29 6.17 -1.86
C MET A 183 4.94 5.16 -2.80
N PHE A 184 5.96 4.47 -2.31
CA PHE A 184 6.65 3.41 -3.03
C PHE A 184 6.05 2.08 -2.60
N HIS A 185 5.39 1.39 -3.51
CA HIS A 185 4.71 0.13 -3.24
C HIS A 185 5.50 -1.03 -3.86
N TYR A 186 6.10 -1.87 -3.01
CA TYR A 186 6.98 -2.98 -3.36
C TYR A 186 6.27 -4.34 -3.45
N GLY A 187 4.95 -4.32 -3.63
CA GLY A 187 4.09 -5.50 -3.56
C GLY A 187 4.49 -6.63 -4.52
N TRP A 188 5.14 -6.31 -5.64
CA TRP A 188 5.58 -7.25 -6.68
C TRP A 188 7.07 -7.12 -7.03
N ALA A 189 7.85 -6.40 -6.21
CA ALA A 189 9.29 -6.22 -6.38
C ALA A 189 10.14 -7.17 -5.53
N ARG A 190 9.50 -7.84 -4.56
CA ARG A 190 10.13 -8.74 -3.60
C ARG A 190 10.76 -9.98 -4.24
N PRO A 191 11.61 -10.72 -3.51
CA PRO A 191 12.19 -11.95 -4.00
C PRO A 191 11.15 -12.97 -4.48
N ALA A 192 11.52 -13.80 -5.45
CA ALA A 192 10.62 -14.76 -6.08
C ALA A 192 9.98 -15.72 -5.06
N GLN A 193 10.76 -16.19 -4.08
CA GLN A 193 10.26 -17.03 -2.99
C GLN A 193 9.17 -16.33 -2.17
N ALA A 194 9.41 -15.07 -1.77
CA ALA A 194 8.44 -14.29 -1.01
C ALA A 194 7.13 -14.05 -1.78
N ILE A 195 7.19 -13.91 -3.10
CA ILE A 195 6.01 -13.81 -3.96
C ILE A 195 5.22 -15.12 -3.96
N LYS A 196 5.89 -16.28 -4.04
CA LYS A 196 5.25 -17.60 -3.93
C LYS A 196 4.56 -17.76 -2.57
N GLU A 197 5.26 -17.44 -1.48
CA GLU A 197 4.69 -17.50 -0.13
C GLU A 197 3.47 -16.57 0.04
N LYS A 198 3.53 -15.35 -0.52
CA LYS A 198 2.37 -14.44 -0.57
C LYS A 198 1.18 -15.06 -1.31
N ARG A 199 1.41 -15.72 -2.45
CA ARG A 199 0.33 -16.40 -3.21
C ARG A 199 -0.31 -17.50 -2.37
N THR A 200 0.49 -18.32 -1.68
CA THR A 200 0.00 -19.37 -0.77
C THR A 200 -0.84 -18.79 0.37
N ILE A 201 -0.37 -17.75 1.05
CA ILE A 201 -1.14 -17.10 2.14
C ILE A 201 -2.42 -16.45 1.60
N SER A 202 -2.37 -15.88 0.39
CA SER A 202 -3.54 -15.26 -0.25
C SER A 202 -4.67 -16.26 -0.53
N GLN A 203 -4.38 -17.55 -0.73
CA GLN A 203 -5.41 -18.59 -0.90
C GLN A 203 -6.25 -18.77 0.36
N THR A 204 -5.64 -18.60 1.53
CA THR A 204 -6.34 -18.67 2.83
C THR A 204 -7.22 -17.44 3.05
N ILE A 205 -6.75 -16.26 2.65
CA ILE A 205 -7.47 -14.98 2.82
C ILE A 205 -8.60 -14.81 1.79
N TYR A 206 -8.40 -15.32 0.57
CA TYR A 206 -9.36 -15.22 -0.53
C TYR A 206 -9.75 -16.62 -1.05
N PRO A 207 -10.57 -17.39 -0.32
CA PRO A 207 -10.94 -18.75 -0.71
C PRO A 207 -11.61 -18.84 -2.10
N TRP A 208 -12.32 -17.78 -2.51
CA TRP A 208 -12.96 -17.67 -3.83
C TRP A 208 -11.97 -17.42 -4.97
N ALA A 209 -10.74 -17.00 -4.68
CA ALA A 209 -9.65 -16.86 -5.65
C ALA A 209 -8.72 -18.08 -5.66
N LYS A 210 -9.02 -19.12 -4.86
CA LYS A 210 -8.14 -20.28 -4.65
C LYS A 210 -7.75 -20.95 -5.95
N GLU A 211 -8.70 -21.24 -6.84
CA GLU A 211 -8.43 -21.91 -8.13
C GLU A 211 -7.55 -21.05 -9.06
N ARG A 212 -7.78 -19.72 -9.12
CA ARG A 212 -6.91 -18.79 -9.86
C ARG A 212 -5.50 -18.76 -9.26
N LEU A 213 -5.40 -18.66 -7.93
CA LEU A 213 -4.13 -18.59 -7.20
C LEU A 213 -3.37 -19.92 -7.27
N GLU A 214 -4.06 -21.07 -7.27
CA GLU A 214 -3.48 -22.38 -7.53
C GLU A 214 -2.91 -22.44 -8.94
N LYS A 215 -3.68 -21.99 -9.94
CA LYS A 215 -3.19 -21.90 -11.31
C LYS A 215 -1.97 -20.96 -11.44
N GLU A 216 -1.94 -19.85 -10.71
CA GLU A 216 -0.78 -18.93 -10.66
C GLU A 216 0.42 -19.50 -9.89
N LEU A 217 0.22 -20.41 -8.95
CA LEU A 217 1.30 -21.13 -8.26
C LEU A 217 1.85 -22.28 -9.11
N GLN A 218 1.01 -22.88 -9.96
CA GLN A 218 1.37 -23.98 -10.86
C GLN A 218 1.91 -23.49 -12.22
N ALA A 219 1.49 -22.31 -12.67
CA ALA A 219 2.08 -21.62 -13.81
C ALA A 219 3.52 -21.22 -13.46
N ASP A 220 4.41 -21.33 -14.45
CA ASP A 220 5.86 -21.12 -14.41
C ASP A 220 6.38 -20.19 -13.29
N ASN A 221 7.61 -20.45 -12.83
CA ASN A 221 8.32 -19.70 -11.78
C ASN A 221 8.50 -18.18 -12.05
N HIS A 222 7.91 -17.62 -13.10
CA HIS A 222 7.98 -16.21 -13.46
C HIS A 222 6.72 -15.41 -13.04
N LEU A 223 6.89 -14.10 -12.93
CA LEU A 223 5.80 -13.13 -12.88
C LEU A 223 5.20 -12.94 -14.28
N GLU A 224 3.88 -12.77 -14.36
CA GLU A 224 3.23 -12.48 -15.66
C GLU A 224 3.76 -11.17 -16.24
N TRP A 225 4.11 -11.15 -17.53
CA TRP A 225 4.40 -9.89 -18.18
C TRP A 225 3.13 -9.04 -18.31
N ILE A 226 3.21 -7.76 -17.92
CA ILE A 226 2.12 -6.81 -18.07
C ILE A 226 2.49 -5.66 -19.02
N PRO A 227 1.51 -5.11 -19.77
CA PRO A 227 1.77 -4.00 -20.67
C PRO A 227 2.06 -2.71 -19.89
N LEU A 228 2.85 -1.83 -20.52
CA LEU A 228 3.27 -0.52 -19.98
C LEU A 228 4.06 -0.62 -18.67
N LEU A 229 4.95 -1.61 -18.57
CA LEU A 229 6.08 -1.54 -17.63
C LEU A 229 7.06 -0.45 -18.08
N GLN A 230 7.57 0.33 -17.13
CA GLN A 230 8.52 1.41 -17.41
C GLN A 230 9.72 1.31 -16.46
N PRO A 231 10.95 1.62 -16.94
CA PRO A 231 12.10 1.75 -16.06
C PRO A 231 11.87 2.85 -15.01
N PHE A 232 12.23 2.57 -13.76
CA PHE A 232 12.30 3.55 -12.70
C PHE A 232 13.69 4.19 -12.70
N THR A 233 13.74 5.51 -12.80
CA THR A 233 14.99 6.30 -12.89
C THR A 233 15.19 7.24 -11.70
N GLY A 234 14.26 7.21 -10.73
CA GLY A 234 14.35 8.01 -9.52
C GLY A 234 15.17 7.32 -8.43
N THR A 235 15.05 7.85 -7.21
CA THR A 235 15.68 7.28 -6.00
C THR A 235 14.64 6.62 -5.12
N HIS A 236 14.98 5.49 -4.53
CA HIS A 236 14.15 4.86 -3.50
C HIS A 236 14.21 5.65 -2.19
N PRO A 237 13.17 5.57 -1.33
CA PRO A 237 13.18 6.18 -0.01
C PRO A 237 14.36 5.68 0.80
N ARG A 238 15.03 6.59 1.51
CA ARG A 238 16.19 6.24 2.35
C ARG A 238 15.87 5.13 3.36
N ALA A 239 14.66 5.13 3.92
CA ALA A 239 14.19 4.11 4.86
C ALA A 239 14.18 2.69 4.28
N ALA A 240 14.09 2.54 2.96
CA ALA A 240 14.07 1.24 2.28
C ALA A 240 15.45 0.77 1.81
N ALA A 241 16.49 1.61 1.84
CA ALA A 241 17.77 1.33 1.21
C ALA A 241 18.43 0.03 1.69
N GLU A 242 18.50 -0.16 3.02
CA GLU A 242 19.09 -1.36 3.64
C GLU A 242 18.27 -2.63 3.36
N TRP A 243 16.96 -2.50 3.20
CA TRP A 243 16.09 -3.61 2.84
C TRP A 243 16.22 -3.95 1.35
N ILE A 244 16.31 -2.96 0.47
CA ILE A 244 16.44 -3.17 -0.99
C ILE A 244 17.80 -3.76 -1.36
N ALA A 245 18.90 -3.27 -0.77
CA ALA A 245 20.25 -3.63 -1.17
C ALA A 245 20.50 -5.16 -1.34
N PRO A 246 20.20 -6.02 -0.35
CA PRO A 246 20.40 -7.47 -0.49
C PRO A 246 19.38 -8.16 -1.41
N ARG A 247 18.30 -7.48 -1.81
CA ARG A 247 17.20 -8.00 -2.65
C ARG A 247 17.27 -7.51 -4.09
N ALA A 248 18.17 -6.56 -4.36
CA ALA A 248 18.29 -5.90 -5.66
C ALA A 248 18.53 -6.91 -6.78
N HIS A 249 19.39 -7.89 -6.51
CA HIS A 249 19.65 -9.00 -7.40
C HIS A 249 18.97 -10.28 -6.89
N ASP A 250 18.02 -10.79 -7.67
CA ASP A 250 17.39 -12.10 -7.46
C ASP A 250 17.25 -12.76 -8.83
N PRO A 251 18.05 -13.80 -9.15
CA PRO A 251 18.01 -14.46 -10.45
C PRO A 251 16.70 -15.23 -10.69
N ASP A 252 15.98 -15.62 -9.63
CA ASP A 252 14.71 -16.34 -9.73
C ASP A 252 13.53 -15.37 -9.93
N ARG A 253 13.73 -14.06 -9.69
CA ARG A 253 12.74 -13.02 -9.94
C ARG A 253 12.71 -12.65 -11.41
N VAL A 254 12.02 -13.47 -12.19
CA VAL A 254 11.90 -13.31 -13.64
C VAL A 254 10.50 -12.82 -14.00
N VAL A 255 10.41 -11.82 -14.88
CA VAL A 255 9.15 -11.50 -15.58
C VAL A 255 9.11 -12.32 -16.86
N GLY A 256 8.00 -12.99 -17.11
CA GLY A 256 7.79 -13.88 -18.25
C GLY A 256 7.92 -13.18 -19.60
N PRO A 257 7.84 -13.93 -20.70
CA PRO A 257 7.98 -13.39 -22.04
C PRO A 257 6.88 -12.35 -22.34
N ARG A 258 7.18 -11.43 -23.25
CA ARG A 258 6.19 -10.43 -23.70
C ARG A 258 5.13 -11.12 -24.54
N GLU A 259 3.94 -11.27 -23.96
CA GLU A 259 2.78 -11.86 -24.65
C GLU A 259 1.69 -10.80 -24.85
N PHE A 260 1.57 -10.31 -26.08
CA PHE A 260 0.52 -9.35 -26.41
C PHE A 260 -0.84 -10.06 -26.53
N LYS A 261 -1.79 -9.70 -25.67
CA LYS A 261 -3.18 -10.13 -25.72
C LYS A 261 -4.04 -8.98 -26.25
N LEU A 262 -5.10 -9.27 -27.01
CA LEU A 262 -6.02 -8.23 -27.54
C LEU A 262 -6.58 -7.32 -26.43
N GLU A 263 -6.79 -7.88 -25.23
CA GLU A 263 -7.22 -7.12 -24.06
C GLU A 263 -6.21 -6.09 -23.54
N HIS A 264 -4.97 -6.07 -24.04
CA HIS A 264 -3.96 -5.06 -23.73
C HIS A 264 -4.14 -3.80 -24.57
N VAL A 265 -4.77 -3.88 -25.75
CA VAL A 265 -5.01 -2.72 -26.66
C VAL A 265 -5.66 -1.57 -25.89
N ARG A 266 -6.71 -1.88 -25.11
CA ARG A 266 -7.41 -0.87 -24.30
C ARG A 266 -6.50 -0.16 -23.31
N LEU A 267 -5.45 -0.81 -22.79
CA LEU A 267 -4.51 -0.23 -21.84
C LEU A 267 -3.59 0.77 -22.54
N TYR A 268 -3.06 0.42 -23.72
CA TYR A 268 -2.27 1.33 -24.55
C TYR A 268 -3.08 2.54 -25.04
N ILE A 269 -4.34 2.35 -25.45
CA ILE A 269 -5.22 3.47 -25.83
C ILE A 269 -5.39 4.45 -24.67
N SER A 270 -5.61 3.94 -23.46
CA SER A 270 -5.76 4.81 -22.29
C SER A 270 -4.48 5.53 -21.89
N ASP A 271 -3.31 4.89 -22.01
CA ASP A 271 -2.02 5.55 -21.79
C ASP A 271 -1.79 6.64 -22.82
N TRP A 272 -2.11 6.38 -24.09
CA TRP A 272 -2.00 7.36 -25.16
C TRP A 272 -2.91 8.58 -24.93
N ILE A 273 -4.18 8.37 -24.57
CA ILE A 273 -5.11 9.45 -24.24
C ILE A 273 -4.62 10.24 -23.01
N GLU A 274 -4.10 9.56 -21.99
CA GLU A 274 -3.53 10.21 -20.81
C GLU A 274 -2.33 11.09 -21.17
N ARG A 275 -1.41 10.63 -22.02
CA ARG A 275 -0.26 11.43 -22.47
C ARG A 275 -0.67 12.68 -23.24
N LEU A 276 -1.76 12.61 -24.00
CA LEU A 276 -2.26 13.74 -24.79
C LEU A 276 -3.08 14.74 -23.99
N THR A 277 -3.86 14.26 -23.00
CA THR A 277 -4.90 15.07 -22.35
C THR A 277 -4.68 15.27 -20.85
N GLY A 278 -3.77 14.52 -20.23
CA GLY A 278 -3.63 14.38 -18.79
C GLY A 278 -4.75 13.55 -18.13
N ALA A 279 -5.80 13.18 -18.88
CA ALA A 279 -6.94 12.43 -18.39
C ALA A 279 -6.75 10.92 -18.59
N ARG A 280 -6.75 10.16 -17.50
CA ARG A 280 -6.74 8.69 -17.52
C ARG A 280 -8.18 8.18 -17.55
N LEU A 281 -8.68 7.84 -18.75
CA LEU A 281 -10.05 7.35 -18.91
C LEU A 281 -10.27 6.01 -18.20
N PHE A 282 -11.44 5.86 -17.58
CA PHE A 282 -11.86 4.66 -16.83
C PHE A 282 -10.92 4.28 -15.66
N GLU A 283 -10.15 5.24 -15.17
CA GLU A 283 -9.39 5.11 -13.94
C GLU A 283 -10.34 4.89 -12.76
N TYR A 284 -10.08 3.87 -11.96
CA TYR A 284 -10.76 3.71 -10.68
C TYR A 284 -10.40 4.87 -9.75
N ARG A 285 -11.42 5.55 -9.20
CA ARG A 285 -11.25 6.65 -8.25
C ARG A 285 -12.15 6.48 -7.05
N ASN A 286 -11.53 6.33 -5.88
CA ASN A 286 -12.21 6.10 -4.61
C ASN A 286 -12.47 7.38 -3.79
N TYR A 287 -12.30 8.55 -4.39
CA TYR A 287 -12.34 9.86 -3.72
C TYR A 287 -12.96 10.94 -4.62
N ASP A 288 -13.38 12.03 -3.99
CA ASP A 288 -13.76 13.29 -4.65
C ASP A 288 -12.71 14.36 -4.34
N VAL A 289 -12.29 15.13 -5.35
CA VAL A 289 -11.29 16.20 -5.17
C VAL A 289 -11.98 17.51 -4.75
N VAL A 290 -11.46 18.18 -3.73
CA VAL A 290 -11.99 19.43 -3.13
C VAL A 290 -10.93 20.48 -2.83
#